data_AF-A0A377TE33-F1
#
_entry.id   AF-A0A377TE33-F1
#
_cell.length_a   1.000
_cell.length_b   1.000
_cell.length_c   1.000
_cell.angle_alpha   90.00
_cell.angle_beta   90.00
_cell.angle_gamma   90.00
#
_symmetry.space_group_name_H-M   'P 1'
#
loop_
_entity.id
_entity.type
_entity.pdbx_description
1 polymer ?
#
loop_
_entity_poly.entity_id
_entity_poly.type
_entity_poly.pdbx_seq_one_letter_code
_entity_poly.pdbx_strand_id
1 'polypeptide(L)'
;MTQQTSSQDFDQRFSALVATLTLAPNTPDNQVIDRIALHFRKLLNFLTQDAALTQQAFGDSHKTALVEAISSLLAGCQQSGLFRQDLSSRWVARCFVGMLDQMKEEPGDAAARHQQSIGCAKILCEGIWPGAADARP
;
A
#
# COMPACT_ATOMS: atom_id res chain seq x y z
N MET A 1 -7.52 18.38 25.96
CA MET A 1 -7.70 16.92 26.11
C MET A 1 -8.22 16.22 24.85
N THR A 2 -8.87 16.92 23.91
CA THR A 2 -9.45 16.33 22.68
C THR A 2 -8.43 15.86 21.62
N GLN A 3 -7.27 16.52 21.49
CA GLN A 3 -6.26 16.15 20.47
C GLN A 3 -5.50 14.83 20.76
N GLN A 4 -5.40 14.43 22.02
CA GLN A 4 -4.63 13.25 22.42
C GLN A 4 -5.41 11.96 22.15
N THR A 5 -6.72 12.00 22.33
CA THR A 5 -7.63 10.90 21.96
C THR A 5 -7.67 10.68 20.45
N SER A 6 -7.72 11.77 19.65
CA SER A 6 -7.75 11.65 18.18
C SER A 6 -6.49 11.06 17.56
N SER A 7 -5.31 11.31 18.15
CA SER A 7 -4.06 10.69 17.68
C SER A 7 -3.98 9.20 18.02
N GLN A 8 -4.35 8.81 19.24
CA GLN A 8 -4.35 7.40 19.65
C GLN A 8 -5.37 6.59 18.83
N ASP A 9 -6.53 7.16 18.55
CA ASP A 9 -7.55 6.54 17.70
C ASP A 9 -7.04 6.39 16.25
N PHE A 10 -6.30 7.38 15.72
CA PHE A 10 -5.66 7.30 14.41
C PHE A 10 -4.65 6.15 14.36
N ASP A 11 -3.73 6.09 15.32
CA ASP A 11 -2.68 5.06 15.40
C ASP A 11 -3.29 3.66 15.47
N GLN A 12 -4.32 3.49 16.28
CA GLN A 12 -5.02 2.20 16.42
C GLN A 12 -5.71 1.79 15.11
N ARG A 13 -6.44 2.71 14.46
CA ARG A 13 -7.12 2.44 13.18
C ARG A 13 -6.12 2.19 12.06
N PHE A 14 -5.02 2.93 12.02
CA PHE A 14 -3.94 2.75 11.07
C PHE A 14 -3.30 1.37 11.24
N SER A 15 -2.92 1.00 12.46
CA SER A 15 -2.34 -0.31 12.77
C SER A 15 -3.29 -1.45 12.38
N ALA A 16 -4.58 -1.33 12.72
CA ALA A 16 -5.60 -2.31 12.33
C ALA A 16 -5.73 -2.43 10.81
N LEU A 17 -5.72 -1.30 10.08
CA LEU A 17 -5.77 -1.28 8.63
C LEU A 17 -4.56 -1.97 8.00
N VAL A 18 -3.35 -1.63 8.46
CA VAL A 18 -2.09 -2.22 8.00
C VAL A 18 -2.09 -3.73 8.20
N ALA A 19 -2.61 -4.22 9.33
CA ALA A 19 -2.75 -5.66 9.58
C ALA A 19 -3.69 -6.36 8.57
N THR A 20 -4.59 -5.64 7.90
CA THR A 20 -5.46 -6.22 6.85
C THR A 20 -4.81 -6.29 5.47
N LEU A 21 -3.62 -5.71 5.31
CA LEU A 21 -2.87 -5.73 4.05
C LEU A 21 -2.21 -7.11 3.92
N THR A 22 -2.95 -8.05 3.34
CA THR A 22 -2.50 -9.42 3.12
C THR A 22 -2.54 -9.75 1.64
N LEU A 23 -1.57 -10.55 1.21
CA LEU A 23 -1.51 -11.16 -0.11
C LEU A 23 -1.16 -12.63 0.09
N ALA A 24 -2.04 -13.53 -0.34
CA ALA A 24 -1.81 -14.95 -0.14
C ALA A 24 -0.69 -15.43 -1.09
N PRO A 25 0.22 -16.32 -0.64
CA PRO A 25 1.27 -16.90 -1.48
C PRO A 25 0.77 -17.56 -2.77
N ASN A 26 -0.46 -18.11 -2.74
CA ASN A 26 -1.13 -18.77 -3.86
C ASN A 26 -2.14 -17.86 -4.57
N THR A 27 -1.97 -16.54 -4.45
CA THR A 27 -2.83 -15.60 -5.18
C THR A 27 -2.72 -15.89 -6.67
N PRO A 28 -3.85 -16.15 -7.36
CA PRO A 28 -3.82 -16.36 -8.80
C PRO A 28 -3.22 -15.16 -9.51
N ASP A 29 -2.42 -15.41 -10.54
CA ASP A 29 -1.72 -14.40 -11.33
C ASP A 29 -2.64 -13.25 -11.76
N ASN A 30 -3.82 -13.57 -12.28
CA ASN A 30 -4.82 -12.58 -12.72
C ASN A 30 -5.44 -11.74 -11.58
N GLN A 31 -5.13 -12.02 -10.31
CA GLN A 31 -5.61 -11.27 -9.15
C GLN A 31 -4.51 -10.46 -8.45
N VAL A 32 -3.24 -10.66 -8.78
CA VAL A 32 -2.12 -10.02 -8.06
C VAL A 32 -2.25 -8.49 -8.11
N ILE A 33 -2.43 -7.92 -9.30
CA ILE A 33 -2.59 -6.47 -9.49
C ILE A 33 -3.80 -5.95 -8.71
N ASP A 34 -4.94 -6.64 -8.77
CA ASP A 34 -6.17 -6.22 -8.07
C ASP A 34 -5.99 -6.21 -6.55
N ARG A 35 -5.24 -7.16 -6.00
CA ARG A 35 -4.95 -7.22 -4.56
C ARG A 35 -4.02 -6.10 -4.11
N ILE A 36 -2.99 -5.79 -4.89
CA ILE A 36 -2.10 -4.65 -4.62
C ILE A 36 -2.86 -3.33 -4.78
N ALA A 37 -3.71 -3.20 -5.79
CA ALA A 37 -4.57 -2.03 -5.99
C ALA A 37 -5.54 -1.85 -4.81
N LEU A 38 -6.06 -2.94 -4.26
CA LEU A 38 -6.89 -2.90 -3.06
C LEU A 38 -6.11 -2.37 -1.84
N HIS A 39 -4.82 -2.72 -1.68
CA HIS A 39 -3.98 -2.18 -0.60
C HIS A 39 -3.81 -0.67 -0.72
N PHE A 40 -3.44 -0.17 -1.92
CA PHE A 40 -3.37 1.27 -2.18
C PHE A 40 -4.70 1.96 -1.87
N ARG A 41 -5.81 1.42 -2.37
CA ARG A 41 -7.15 2.02 -2.19
C ARG A 41 -7.56 2.10 -0.73
N LYS A 42 -7.32 1.02 0.04
CA LYS A 42 -7.60 0.97 1.48
C LYS A 42 -6.86 2.08 2.22
N LEU A 43 -5.57 2.23 1.96
CA LEU A 43 -4.72 3.23 2.59
C LEU A 43 -5.08 4.65 2.15
N LEU A 44 -5.27 4.89 0.85
CA LEU A 44 -5.68 6.19 0.34
C LEU A 44 -7.03 6.63 0.89
N ASN A 45 -8.02 5.73 0.93
CA ASN A 45 -9.31 6.03 1.54
C ASN A 45 -9.18 6.36 3.02
N PHE A 46 -8.27 5.72 3.76
CA PHE A 46 -8.02 6.03 5.16
C PHE A 46 -7.38 7.41 5.33
N LEU A 47 -6.32 7.69 4.58
CA LEU A 47 -5.57 8.95 4.65
C LEU A 47 -6.37 10.16 4.14
N THR A 48 -7.39 9.94 3.31
CA THR A 48 -8.23 11.02 2.76
C THR A 48 -9.57 11.19 3.47
N GLN A 49 -9.91 10.30 4.42
CA GLN A 49 -11.16 10.40 5.19
C GLN A 49 -11.20 11.65 6.08
N ASP A 50 -10.06 12.01 6.67
CA ASP A 50 -9.88 13.22 7.46
C ASP A 50 -8.48 13.77 7.14
N ALA A 51 -8.43 14.72 6.21
CA ALA A 51 -7.17 15.30 5.74
C ALA A 51 -6.46 16.09 6.85
N ALA A 52 -7.21 16.76 7.73
CA ALA A 52 -6.65 17.55 8.82
C ALA A 52 -5.99 16.64 9.86
N LEU A 53 -6.67 15.58 10.28
CA LEU A 53 -6.10 14.59 11.20
C LEU A 53 -4.92 13.86 10.55
N THR A 54 -5.03 13.48 9.28
CA THR A 54 -3.95 12.79 8.57
C THR A 54 -2.70 13.67 8.46
N GLN A 55 -2.85 14.97 8.16
CA GLN A 55 -1.72 15.89 8.10
C GLN A 55 -1.00 16.03 9.46
N GLN A 56 -1.74 15.91 10.56
CA GLN A 56 -1.18 16.01 11.91
C GLN A 56 -0.56 14.68 12.39
N ALA A 57 -1.19 13.54 12.07
CA ALA A 57 -0.84 12.25 12.65
C ALA A 57 0.06 11.38 11.76
N PHE A 58 -0.13 11.41 10.43
CA PHE A 58 0.60 10.53 9.50
C PHE A 58 2.02 11.05 9.20
N GLY A 59 2.95 10.75 10.12
CA GLY A 59 4.36 11.12 10.04
C GLY A 59 5.32 9.97 9.70
N ASP A 60 6.63 10.22 9.91
CA ASP A 60 7.71 9.29 9.54
C ASP A 60 7.64 7.93 10.26
N SER A 61 7.14 7.90 11.49
CA SER A 61 6.93 6.65 12.23
C SER A 61 5.91 5.74 11.53
N HIS A 62 4.80 6.33 11.04
CA HIS A 62 3.77 5.61 10.30
C HIS A 62 4.27 5.12 8.94
N LYS A 63 5.03 5.97 8.22
CA LYS A 63 5.67 5.59 6.96
C LYS A 63 6.65 4.44 7.17
N THR A 64 7.46 4.50 8.23
CA THR A 64 8.40 3.44 8.61
C THR A 64 7.68 2.14 8.92
N ALA A 65 6.64 2.18 9.76
CA ALA A 65 5.84 1.02 10.10
C ALA A 65 5.17 0.39 8.86
N LEU A 66 4.69 1.22 7.93
CA LEU A 66 4.11 0.74 6.68
C LEU A 66 5.17 0.10 5.77
N VAL A 67 6.37 0.68 5.68
CA VAL A 67 7.48 0.08 4.94
C VAL A 67 7.82 -1.30 5.52
N GLU A 68 7.86 -1.44 6.84
CA GLU A 68 8.12 -2.74 7.49
C GLU A 68 7.04 -3.77 7.18
N ALA A 69 5.77 -3.39 7.32
CA ALA A 69 4.64 -4.28 7.04
C ALA A 69 4.61 -4.73 5.57
N ILE A 70 4.74 -3.79 4.62
CA ILE A 70 4.76 -4.09 3.19
C ILE A 70 6.02 -4.89 2.83
N SER A 71 7.19 -4.57 3.39
CA SER A 71 8.41 -5.33 3.16
C SER A 71 8.28 -6.78 3.62
N SER A 72 7.62 -7.02 4.76
CA SER A 72 7.36 -8.37 5.27
C SER A 72 6.41 -9.13 4.34
N LEU A 73 5.32 -8.50 3.90
CA LEU A 73 4.39 -9.07 2.92
C LEU A 73 5.10 -9.45 1.62
N LEU A 74 5.89 -8.53 1.06
CA LEU A 74 6.62 -8.75 -0.18
C LEU A 74 7.66 -9.86 -0.04
N ALA A 75 8.38 -9.92 1.10
CA ALA A 75 9.33 -11.00 1.37
C ALA A 75 8.64 -12.38 1.41
N GLY A 76 7.45 -12.47 2.01
CA GLY A 76 6.65 -13.70 1.99
C GLY A 76 6.25 -14.12 0.56
N CYS A 77 5.83 -13.15 -0.26
CA CYS A 77 5.50 -13.39 -1.67
C CYS A 77 6.73 -13.84 -2.47
N GLN A 78 7.89 -13.24 -2.24
CA GLN A 78 9.17 -13.64 -2.86
C GLN A 78 9.57 -15.07 -2.48
N GLN A 79 9.45 -15.44 -1.21
CA GLN A 79 9.74 -16.79 -0.73
C GLN A 79 8.83 -17.84 -1.38
N SER A 80 7.57 -17.48 -1.67
CA SER A 80 6.62 -18.35 -2.37
C SER A 80 6.79 -18.39 -3.89
N GLY A 81 7.70 -17.58 -4.46
CA GLY A 81 7.91 -17.49 -5.91
C GLY A 81 6.93 -16.57 -6.64
N LEU A 82 6.00 -15.91 -5.94
CA LEU A 82 5.03 -14.99 -6.55
C LEU A 82 5.72 -13.72 -7.09
N PHE A 83 6.73 -13.20 -6.39
CA PHE A 83 7.53 -12.05 -6.84
C PHE A 83 9.00 -12.43 -7.04
N ARG A 84 9.68 -11.71 -7.93
CA ARG A 84 11.11 -11.87 -8.19
C ARG A 84 11.95 -11.63 -6.93
N GLN A 85 13.03 -12.37 -6.75
CA GLN A 85 13.83 -12.37 -5.50
C GLN A 85 15.10 -11.51 -5.58
N ASP A 86 15.48 -11.04 -6.77
CA ASP A 86 16.68 -10.24 -7.01
C ASP A 86 16.52 -8.77 -6.57
N LEU A 87 15.30 -8.34 -6.24
CA LEU A 87 15.02 -7.04 -5.65
C LEU A 87 14.81 -7.15 -4.15
N SER A 88 15.35 -6.21 -3.39
CA SER A 88 15.07 -6.10 -1.96
C SER A 88 13.60 -5.74 -1.72
N SER A 89 12.89 -6.59 -0.97
CA SER A 89 11.52 -6.31 -0.52
C SER A 89 11.39 -4.96 0.19
N ARG A 90 12.42 -4.53 0.92
CA ARG A 90 12.44 -3.23 1.61
C ARG A 90 12.51 -2.05 0.65
N TRP A 91 13.28 -2.16 -0.45
CA TRP A 91 13.34 -1.11 -1.47
C TRP A 91 12.01 -1.00 -2.20
N VAL A 92 11.39 -2.12 -2.57
CA VAL A 92 10.07 -2.14 -3.21
C VAL A 92 8.99 -1.58 -2.27
N ALA A 93 9.02 -1.92 -0.98
CA ALA A 93 8.12 -1.36 0.02
C ALA A 93 8.26 0.16 0.17
N ARG A 94 9.48 0.70 0.10
CA ARG A 94 9.70 2.16 0.07
C ARG A 94 9.08 2.81 -1.16
N CYS A 95 9.16 2.17 -2.33
CA CYS A 95 8.47 2.67 -3.54
C CYS A 95 6.94 2.66 -3.35
N PHE A 96 6.37 1.60 -2.78
CA PHE A 96 4.94 1.54 -2.44
C PHE A 96 4.53 2.71 -1.53
N VAL A 97 5.26 2.92 -0.43
CA VAL A 97 4.94 3.98 0.54
C VAL A 97 5.17 5.37 -0.06
N GLY A 98 6.21 5.56 -0.86
CA GLY A 98 6.47 6.82 -1.56
C GLY A 98 5.35 7.19 -2.55
N MET A 99 4.84 6.23 -3.31
CA MET A 99 3.67 6.45 -4.16
C MET A 99 2.45 6.85 -3.32
N LEU A 100 2.16 6.11 -2.24
CA LEU A 100 1.05 6.44 -1.34
C LEU A 100 1.16 7.85 -0.75
N ASP A 101 2.36 8.23 -0.31
CA ASP A 101 2.63 9.52 0.33
C ASP A 101 2.42 10.70 -0.64
N GLN A 102 2.74 10.52 -1.92
CA GLN A 102 2.43 11.52 -2.94
C GLN A 102 0.93 11.52 -3.29
N MET A 103 0.35 10.34 -3.46
CA MET A 103 -1.04 10.20 -3.91
C MET A 103 -2.07 10.68 -2.88
N LYS A 104 -1.75 10.71 -1.58
CA LYS A 104 -2.67 11.24 -0.56
C LYS A 104 -2.90 12.74 -0.68
N GLU A 105 -1.97 13.47 -1.30
CA GLU A 105 -2.06 14.92 -1.54
C GLU A 105 -2.90 15.25 -2.79
N GLU A 106 -3.16 14.26 -3.65
CA GLU A 106 -3.93 14.45 -4.87
C GLU A 106 -5.44 14.53 -4.57
N PRO A 107 -6.12 15.64 -4.89
CA PRO A 107 -7.55 15.74 -4.72
C PRO A 107 -8.28 14.77 -5.66
N GLY A 108 -9.27 14.05 -5.14
CA GLY A 108 -10.05 13.13 -5.94
C GLY A 108 -11.25 12.58 -5.19
N ASP A 109 -12.29 12.20 -5.92
CA ASP A 109 -13.40 11.43 -5.38
C ASP A 109 -13.01 9.93 -5.24
N ALA A 110 -13.96 9.11 -4.81
CA ALA A 110 -13.73 7.68 -4.65
C ALA A 110 -13.40 6.96 -5.97
N ALA A 111 -13.92 7.44 -7.10
CA ALA A 111 -13.66 6.86 -8.41
C ALA A 111 -12.24 7.20 -8.88
N ALA A 112 -11.81 8.44 -8.72
CA ALA A 112 -10.45 8.88 -8.99
C ALA A 112 -9.43 8.08 -8.16
N ARG A 113 -9.67 7.94 -6.84
CA ARG A 113 -8.80 7.13 -5.97
C ARG A 113 -8.74 5.67 -6.39
N HIS A 114 -9.85 5.11 -6.87
CA HIS A 114 -9.85 3.74 -7.39
C HIS A 114 -8.96 3.59 -8.63
N GLN A 115 -9.06 4.51 -9.60
CA GLN A 115 -8.23 4.50 -10.81
C GLN A 115 -6.75 4.71 -10.48
N GLN A 116 -6.45 5.67 -9.60
CA GLN A 116 -5.08 5.91 -9.12
C GLN A 116 -4.48 4.67 -8.45
N SER A 117 -5.26 3.98 -7.61
CA SER A 117 -4.81 2.75 -6.95
C SER A 117 -4.47 1.64 -7.94
N ILE A 118 -5.25 1.50 -9.02
CA ILE A 118 -4.95 0.56 -10.11
C ILE A 118 -3.66 0.97 -10.82
N GLY A 119 -3.48 2.26 -11.12
CA GLY A 119 -2.27 2.78 -11.75
C GLY A 119 -1.00 2.50 -10.93
N CYS A 120 -1.01 2.82 -9.63
CA CYS A 120 0.10 2.54 -8.72
C CYS A 120 0.39 1.03 -8.63
N ALA A 121 -0.65 0.20 -8.57
CA ALA A 121 -0.48 -1.25 -8.53
C ALA A 121 0.17 -1.79 -9.81
N LYS A 122 -0.24 -1.30 -10.99
CA LYS A 122 0.38 -1.66 -12.27
C LYS A 122 1.85 -1.28 -12.31
N ILE A 123 2.17 0.00 -12.02
CA ILE A 123 3.56 0.50 -12.00
C ILE A 123 4.44 -0.34 -11.07
N LEU A 124 3.94 -0.65 -9.87
CA LEU A 124 4.69 -1.45 -8.91
C LEU A 124 4.86 -2.90 -9.38
N CYS A 125 3.77 -3.54 -9.81
CA CYS A 125 3.76 -4.94 -10.20
C CYS A 125 4.56 -5.20 -11.48
N GLU A 126 4.55 -4.29 -12.44
CA GLU A 126 5.33 -4.41 -13.69
C GLU A 126 6.83 -4.59 -13.45
N GLY A 127 7.37 -4.03 -12.36
CA GLY A 127 8.78 -4.18 -11.99
C GLY A 127 9.12 -5.45 -11.19
N ILE A 128 8.14 -6.04 -10.48
CA ILE A 128 8.40 -7.06 -9.44
C ILE A 128 7.69 -8.40 -9.67
N TRP A 129 6.63 -8.41 -10.47
CA TRP A 129 5.82 -9.58 -10.76
C TRP A 129 6.16 -10.10 -12.16
N PRO A 130 6.72 -11.33 -12.29
CA PRO A 130 7.07 -11.89 -13.59
C PRO A 130 5.87 -11.96 -14.56
N GLY A 131 4.67 -12.25 -14.06
CA GLY A 131 3.45 -12.32 -14.88
C GLY A 131 2.99 -10.98 -15.48
N ALA A 132 3.58 -9.85 -15.08
CA ALA A 132 3.29 -8.57 -15.70
C ALA A 132 3.87 -8.44 -17.12
N ALA A 133 4.90 -9.20 -17.48
CA ALA A 133 5.43 -9.24 -18.83
C ALA A 133 4.46 -9.91 -19.81
N ASP A 134 3.76 -10.96 -19.34
CA ASP A 134 2.79 -11.74 -20.13
C ASP A 134 1.39 -11.10 -20.18
N ALA A 135 1.13 -10.12 -19.33
CA ALA A 135 -0.15 -9.39 -19.25
C ALA A 135 -0.20 -8.10 -20.10
N ARG A 136 0.84 -7.80 -20.90
CA ARG A 136 0.81 -6.67 -21.83
C ARG A 136 -0.01 -7.04 -23.07
N PRO A 137 -0.96 -6.19 -23.51
CA PRO A 137 -1.76 -6.42 -24.72
C PRO A 137 -0.93 -6.38 -25.99
#